data_AF-A0A950RMB0-F1
#
_entry.id   AF-A0A950RMB0-F1
#
_cell.length_a   1.000
_cell.length_b   1.000
_cell.length_c   1.000
_cell.angle_alpha   90.00
_cell.angle_beta   90.00
_cell.angle_gamma   90.00
#
_symmetry.space_group_name_H-M   'P 1'
#
loop_
_entity.id
_entity.type
_entity.pdbx_description
1 polymer ?
#
loop_
_entity_poly.entity_id
_entity_poly.type
_entity_poly.pdbx_seq_one_letter_code
_entity_poly.pdbx_strand_id
1 'polypeptide(L)'
;MGKRLPLIIFGFLLGMLATFYGSHVLWLRGQQTERPGNSLDNPIDVPRDLSGLSIKNPRCRVVHTTDARKAGGSMYLQQVDPWLGYKWGWSLTQREFRERDGVFGDTGKLDGLILPDGVTKMMDRGHVNSCGACHNVPYRDAGAGMTMAKNGGTGRNTPHMFGAGLVEMIGQHIRLQAMAIADTNRDGWISLEEAKGKRCVISNLSAGVQGERTEIDFGSFEDLDGDGYPDLNPVFYPIFVDENGKRIAWAKSLNSPEVAGYTFEVKVFGWGDLFVPFRPPTSTTLRAFTSA
;
A
#
# COMPACT_ATOMS: atom_id res chain seq x y z
N MET A 1 -11.57 38.04 -55.12
CA MET A 1 -11.37 37.13 -53.95
C MET A 1 -10.66 35.82 -54.28
N GLY A 2 -10.90 35.18 -55.44
CA GLY A 2 -10.38 33.82 -55.74
C GLY A 2 -8.85 33.61 -55.66
N LYS A 3 -8.01 34.59 -56.02
CA LYS A 3 -6.54 34.40 -56.03
C LYS A 3 -5.88 34.40 -54.65
N ARG A 4 -6.53 34.97 -53.61
CA ARG A 4 -5.99 35.01 -52.24
C ARG A 4 -6.46 33.85 -51.38
N LEU A 5 -7.54 33.18 -51.79
CA LEU A 5 -8.12 32.06 -51.05
C LEU A 5 -7.13 30.90 -50.83
N PRO A 6 -6.31 30.48 -51.82
CA PRO A 6 -5.32 29.41 -51.61
C PRO A 6 -4.25 29.80 -50.58
N LEU A 7 -3.80 31.07 -50.60
CA LEU A 7 -2.79 31.58 -49.68
C LEU A 7 -3.32 31.61 -48.23
N ILE A 8 -4.58 32.01 -48.05
CA ILE A 8 -5.24 32.05 -46.74
C ILE A 8 -5.42 30.62 -46.18
N ILE A 9 -5.90 29.68 -47.01
CA ILE A 9 -6.05 28.28 -46.60
C ILE A 9 -4.70 27.66 -46.24
N PHE A 10 -3.67 27.89 -47.07
CA PHE A 10 -2.33 27.38 -46.81
C PHE A 10 -1.74 27.94 -45.51
N GLY A 11 -1.85 29.26 -45.28
CA GLY A 11 -1.39 29.89 -44.04
C GLY A 11 -2.11 29.35 -42.80
N PHE A 12 -3.42 29.12 -42.88
CA PHE A 12 -4.21 28.53 -41.80
C PHE A 12 -3.78 27.09 -41.49
N LEU A 13 -3.62 26.24 -42.50
CA LEU A 13 -3.17 24.86 -42.33
C LEU A 13 -1.74 24.78 -41.77
N LEU A 14 -0.83 25.65 -42.25
CA LEU A 14 0.53 25.74 -41.72
C LEU A 14 0.53 26.15 -40.25
N GLY A 15 -0.33 27.12 -39.87
CA GLY A 15 -0.55 27.53 -38.49
C GLY A 15 -1.03 26.37 -37.62
N MET A 16 -2.05 25.63 -38.06
CA MET A 16 -2.54 24.44 -37.36
C MET A 16 -1.45 23.37 -37.18
N LEU A 17 -0.69 23.05 -38.24
CA LEU A 17 0.40 22.08 -38.17
C LEU A 17 1.51 22.52 -37.23
N ALA A 18 1.91 23.79 -37.27
CA ALA A 18 2.89 24.35 -36.36
C ALA A 18 2.41 24.30 -34.91
N THR A 19 1.11 24.57 -34.67
CA THR A 19 0.51 24.39 -33.34
C THR A 19 0.51 22.93 -32.91
N PHE A 20 0.08 21.98 -33.74
CA PHE A 20 0.10 20.55 -33.41
C PHE A 20 1.51 20.01 -33.13
N TYR A 21 2.50 20.48 -33.89
CA TYR A 21 3.91 20.13 -33.72
C TYR A 21 4.47 20.76 -32.45
N GLY A 22 4.31 22.07 -32.24
CA GLY A 22 4.85 22.79 -31.09
C GLY A 22 4.19 22.45 -29.75
N SER A 23 2.91 22.08 -29.75
CA SER A 23 2.20 21.64 -28.55
C SER A 23 2.47 20.18 -28.20
N HIS A 24 3.21 19.47 -29.05
CA HIS A 24 3.45 18.04 -28.96
C HIS A 24 2.18 17.17 -28.87
N VAL A 25 1.02 17.68 -29.32
CA VAL A 25 -0.27 16.98 -29.17
C VAL A 25 -0.29 15.63 -29.87
N LEU A 26 0.47 15.47 -30.96
CA LEU A 26 0.61 14.19 -31.68
C LEU A 26 1.49 13.16 -30.97
N TRP A 27 2.31 13.59 -29.99
CA TRP A 27 3.14 12.71 -29.17
C TRP A 27 2.54 12.41 -27.79
N LEU A 28 1.42 13.05 -27.44
CA LEU A 28 0.65 12.67 -26.27
C LEU A 28 0.15 11.22 -26.46
N ARG A 29 0.43 10.35 -25.48
CA ARG A 29 0.01 8.94 -25.50
C ARG A 29 -0.81 8.63 -24.27
N GLY A 30 -1.77 7.72 -24.43
CA GLY A 30 -2.55 7.19 -23.32
C GLY A 30 -3.52 8.22 -22.73
N GLN A 31 -3.46 8.43 -21.42
CA GLN A 31 -4.52 9.16 -20.70
C GLN A 31 -4.52 10.67 -20.99
N GLN A 32 -3.44 11.22 -21.56
CA GLN A 32 -3.30 12.65 -21.90
C GLN A 32 -4.12 13.07 -23.12
N THR A 33 -4.57 12.14 -23.96
CA THR A 33 -5.38 12.44 -25.16
C THR A 33 -6.87 12.30 -24.93
N GLU A 34 -7.30 12.07 -23.69
CA GLU A 34 -8.68 11.69 -23.39
C GLU A 34 -9.48 12.87 -22.85
N ARG A 35 -10.66 13.09 -23.42
CA ARG A 35 -11.60 14.05 -22.83
C ARG A 35 -11.99 13.60 -21.41
N PRO A 36 -12.15 14.54 -20.45
CA PRO A 36 -12.79 14.25 -19.19
C PRO A 36 -14.15 13.57 -19.41
N GLY A 37 -14.51 12.69 -18.49
CA GLY A 37 -15.84 12.16 -18.40
C GLY A 37 -16.84 13.22 -17.95
N ASN A 38 -18.12 13.03 -18.27
CA ASN A 38 -19.21 13.89 -17.82
C ASN A 38 -20.43 13.06 -17.41
N SER A 39 -21.50 13.71 -16.96
CA SER A 39 -22.72 13.07 -16.47
C SER A 39 -23.49 12.24 -17.51
N LEU A 40 -23.13 12.32 -18.78
CA LEU A 40 -23.70 11.52 -19.87
C LEU A 40 -22.91 10.24 -20.15
N ASP A 41 -21.73 10.08 -19.54
CA ASP A 41 -20.93 8.87 -19.69
C ASP A 41 -21.42 7.81 -18.68
N ASN A 42 -21.82 6.63 -19.17
CA ASN A 42 -22.12 5.49 -18.31
C ASN A 42 -20.79 4.90 -17.79
N PRO A 43 -20.51 4.93 -16.47
CA PRO A 43 -19.25 4.43 -15.93
C PRO A 43 -19.06 2.92 -16.12
N ILE A 44 -20.14 2.16 -16.33
CA ILE A 44 -20.10 0.73 -16.63
C ILE A 44 -19.59 0.49 -18.06
N ASP A 45 -20.01 1.33 -19.02
CA ASP A 45 -19.71 1.13 -20.44
C ASP A 45 -18.37 1.74 -20.85
N VAL A 46 -18.02 2.90 -20.27
CA VAL A 46 -16.77 3.59 -20.54
C VAL A 46 -16.23 4.17 -19.23
N PRO A 47 -15.30 3.48 -18.54
CA PRO A 47 -14.66 4.02 -17.34
C PRO A 47 -13.77 5.21 -17.74
N ARG A 48 -14.35 6.40 -17.68
CA ARG A 48 -13.68 7.68 -17.90
C ARG A 48 -13.33 8.31 -16.57
N ASP A 49 -12.29 9.13 -16.59
CA ASP A 49 -12.02 10.04 -15.50
C ASP A 49 -13.07 11.13 -15.47
N LEU A 50 -14.14 10.90 -14.70
CA LEU A 50 -15.25 11.84 -14.51
C LEU A 50 -14.81 13.09 -13.75
N SER A 51 -13.77 12.98 -12.91
CA SER A 51 -13.25 14.14 -12.19
C SER A 51 -12.50 15.10 -13.11
N GLY A 52 -11.90 14.59 -14.19
CA GLY A 52 -10.96 15.32 -15.03
C GLY A 52 -9.64 15.65 -14.31
N LEU A 53 -9.46 15.16 -13.08
CA LEU A 53 -8.35 15.48 -12.21
C LEU A 53 -7.32 14.35 -12.11
N SER A 54 -7.54 13.21 -12.76
CA SER A 54 -6.63 12.07 -12.67
C SER A 54 -5.27 12.38 -13.26
N ILE A 55 -4.21 11.85 -12.65
CA ILE A 55 -2.84 12.09 -13.10
C ILE A 55 -2.56 11.30 -14.37
N LYS A 56 -2.30 12.02 -15.46
CA LYS A 56 -2.18 11.47 -16.82
C LYS A 56 -0.78 11.02 -17.20
N ASN A 57 0.17 11.05 -16.28
CA ASN A 57 1.55 10.65 -16.56
C ASN A 57 1.61 9.20 -17.09
N PRO A 58 2.58 8.87 -17.97
CA PRO A 58 2.80 7.51 -18.42
C PRO A 58 2.97 6.55 -17.23
N ARG A 59 2.44 5.33 -17.36
CA ARG A 59 2.62 4.32 -16.33
C ARG A 59 4.07 3.86 -16.32
N CYS A 60 4.80 4.25 -15.29
CA CYS A 60 6.09 3.65 -14.98
C CYS A 60 5.87 2.57 -13.91
N ARG A 61 6.27 1.33 -14.20
CA ARG A 61 6.25 0.24 -13.22
C ARG A 61 7.55 0.29 -12.44
N VAL A 62 7.44 0.49 -11.12
CA VAL A 62 8.59 0.30 -10.23
C VAL A 62 8.86 -1.19 -10.16
N VAL A 63 10.08 -1.58 -10.51
CA VAL A 63 10.54 -2.96 -10.36
C VAL A 63 11.07 -3.12 -8.93
N HIS A 64 10.57 -4.12 -8.21
CA HIS A 64 11.09 -4.43 -6.88
C HIS A 64 12.56 -4.89 -7.00
N THR A 65 13.42 -4.27 -6.22
CA THR A 65 14.85 -4.59 -6.11
C THR A 65 15.33 -4.17 -4.73
N THR A 66 16.30 -4.90 -4.19
CA THR A 66 17.04 -4.54 -2.97
C THR A 66 18.33 -3.77 -3.29
N ASP A 67 18.75 -3.69 -4.55
CA ASP A 67 19.92 -2.91 -4.97
C ASP A 67 19.56 -1.44 -5.20
N ALA A 68 20.03 -0.56 -4.31
CA ALA A 68 19.82 0.89 -4.38
C ALA A 68 20.48 1.56 -5.59
N ARG A 69 21.45 0.92 -6.25
CA ARG A 69 22.17 1.50 -7.42
C ARG A 69 21.36 1.41 -8.71
N LYS A 70 20.29 0.62 -8.72
CA LYS A 70 19.43 0.44 -9.91
C LYS A 70 18.39 1.56 -9.99
N ALA A 71 18.73 2.61 -10.73
CA ALA A 71 17.86 3.76 -10.97
C ALA A 71 16.44 3.34 -11.36
N GLY A 72 15.43 3.93 -10.71
CA GLY A 72 14.01 3.63 -10.92
C GLY A 72 13.49 2.34 -10.27
N GLY A 73 14.36 1.53 -9.65
CA GLY A 73 13.96 0.40 -8.83
C GLY A 73 13.43 0.83 -7.46
N SER A 74 12.70 -0.07 -6.76
CA SER A 74 12.08 0.25 -5.46
C SER A 74 13.09 0.73 -4.42
N MET A 75 14.26 0.08 -4.29
CA MET A 75 15.26 0.51 -3.31
C MET A 75 15.91 1.85 -3.67
N TYR A 76 16.15 2.13 -4.96
CA TYR A 76 16.63 3.44 -5.41
C TYR A 76 15.66 4.56 -5.00
N LEU A 77 14.36 4.35 -5.21
CA LEU A 77 13.33 5.31 -4.84
C LEU A 77 13.15 5.47 -3.33
N GLN A 78 13.68 4.55 -2.51
CA GLN A 78 13.63 4.67 -1.04
C GLN A 78 14.90 5.31 -0.49
N GLN A 79 16.08 4.94 -1.00
CA GLN A 79 17.37 5.33 -0.43
C GLN A 79 18.06 6.50 -1.17
N VAL A 80 17.86 6.61 -2.48
CA VAL A 80 18.60 7.58 -3.32
C VAL A 80 17.71 8.77 -3.71
N ASP A 81 16.48 8.51 -4.15
CA ASP A 81 15.53 9.56 -4.53
C ASP A 81 14.15 9.35 -3.86
N PRO A 82 14.06 9.55 -2.53
CA PRO A 82 12.83 9.38 -1.76
C PRO A 82 11.73 10.35 -2.19
N TRP A 83 12.07 11.52 -2.72
CA TRP A 83 11.09 12.51 -3.16
C TRP A 83 10.42 12.10 -4.47
N LEU A 84 11.18 11.51 -5.40
CA LEU A 84 10.60 10.90 -6.59
C LEU A 84 9.73 9.70 -6.21
N GLY A 85 10.20 8.84 -5.30
CA GLY A 85 9.41 7.73 -4.75
C GLY A 85 8.08 8.20 -4.17
N TYR A 86 8.12 9.25 -3.33
CA TYR A 86 6.93 9.89 -2.77
C TYR A 86 5.98 10.42 -3.86
N LYS A 87 6.49 11.17 -4.84
CA LYS A 87 5.66 11.72 -5.93
C LYS A 87 5.02 10.62 -6.77
N TRP A 88 5.73 9.51 -6.99
CA TRP A 88 5.21 8.36 -7.73
C TRP A 88 4.16 7.60 -6.93
N GLY A 89 4.36 7.40 -5.63
CA GLY A 89 3.37 6.81 -4.72
C GLY A 89 2.10 7.65 -4.64
N TRP A 90 2.24 8.98 -4.52
CA TRP A 90 1.12 9.92 -4.60
C TRP A 90 0.40 9.80 -5.94
N SER A 91 1.16 9.76 -7.04
CA SER A 91 0.59 9.62 -8.38
C SER A 91 -0.18 8.32 -8.56
N LEU A 92 0.33 7.21 -8.03
CA LEU A 92 -0.31 5.90 -8.10
C LEU A 92 -1.61 5.87 -7.30
N THR A 93 -1.59 6.49 -6.12
CA THR A 93 -2.74 6.53 -5.20
C THR A 93 -3.90 7.35 -5.77
N GLN A 94 -3.61 8.47 -6.44
CA GLN A 94 -4.60 9.38 -7.02
C GLN A 94 -4.98 9.02 -8.47
N ARG A 95 -4.34 8.01 -9.06
CA ARG A 95 -4.62 7.61 -10.43
C ARG A 95 -5.94 6.87 -10.50
N GLU A 96 -6.70 7.19 -11.54
CA GLU A 96 -7.85 6.43 -11.96
C GLU A 96 -7.40 5.44 -13.04
N PHE A 97 -7.33 4.18 -12.64
CA PHE A 97 -7.01 3.03 -13.46
C PHE A 97 -8.22 2.57 -14.27
N ARG A 98 -7.92 1.95 -15.40
CA ARG A 98 -8.89 1.42 -16.34
C ARG A 98 -8.55 -0.02 -16.69
N GLU A 99 -9.47 -0.69 -17.37
CA GLU A 99 -9.30 -2.09 -17.81
C GLU A 99 -7.98 -2.28 -18.59
N ARG A 100 -7.65 -1.36 -19.51
CA ARG A 100 -6.38 -1.39 -20.25
C ARG A 100 -5.13 -1.27 -19.38
N ASP A 101 -5.24 -0.75 -18.16
CA ASP A 101 -4.13 -0.70 -17.20
C ASP A 101 -3.92 -2.05 -16.53
N GLY A 102 -4.85 -3.01 -16.66
CA GLY A 102 -4.71 -4.39 -16.19
C GLY A 102 -4.66 -4.55 -14.67
N VAL A 103 -5.15 -3.56 -13.91
CA VAL A 103 -5.20 -3.59 -12.44
C VAL A 103 -6.62 -3.41 -11.91
N PHE A 104 -7.53 -2.83 -12.69
CA PHE A 104 -8.92 -2.49 -12.35
C PHE A 104 -9.76 -2.50 -13.64
N GLY A 105 -10.93 -3.15 -13.65
CA GLY A 105 -11.72 -3.32 -14.89
C GLY A 105 -13.24 -3.38 -14.69
N ASP A 106 -13.69 -3.50 -13.44
CA ASP A 106 -15.09 -3.71 -13.09
C ASP A 106 -15.62 -2.57 -12.22
N THR A 107 -15.12 -1.35 -12.45
CA THR A 107 -15.50 -0.18 -11.65
C THR A 107 -17.01 0.00 -11.63
N GLY A 108 -17.59 0.11 -10.44
CA GLY A 108 -19.04 0.26 -10.26
C GLY A 108 -19.85 -1.03 -10.38
N LYS A 109 -19.23 -2.17 -10.72
CA LYS A 109 -19.85 -3.49 -10.53
C LYS A 109 -19.68 -3.87 -9.06
N LEU A 110 -20.67 -4.47 -8.44
CA LEU A 110 -20.53 -5.13 -7.14
C LEU A 110 -20.77 -6.62 -7.38
N ASP A 111 -19.82 -7.26 -8.03
CA ASP A 111 -19.94 -8.64 -8.53
C ASP A 111 -18.91 -9.61 -7.91
N GLY A 112 -18.26 -9.20 -6.82
CA GLY A 112 -17.30 -10.02 -6.08
C GLY A 112 -17.96 -11.19 -5.34
N LEU A 113 -17.15 -11.94 -4.59
CA LEU A 113 -17.60 -13.13 -3.86
C LEU A 113 -18.84 -12.85 -3.00
N ILE A 114 -19.81 -13.77 -3.03
CA ILE A 114 -20.98 -13.69 -2.14
C ILE A 114 -20.51 -13.93 -0.70
N LEU A 115 -20.90 -13.03 0.20
CA LEU A 115 -20.62 -13.10 1.63
C LEU A 115 -21.41 -14.25 2.27
N PRO A 116 -21.08 -14.65 3.52
CA PRO A 116 -21.76 -15.75 4.20
C PRO A 116 -23.27 -15.60 4.40
N ASP A 117 -23.82 -14.40 4.22
CA ASP A 117 -25.27 -14.15 4.24
C ASP A 117 -26.00 -14.66 2.99
N GLY A 118 -25.27 -15.14 1.97
CA GLY A 118 -25.82 -15.72 0.76
C GLY A 118 -26.41 -14.71 -0.23
N VAL A 119 -26.36 -13.40 0.08
CA VAL A 119 -27.00 -12.35 -0.73
C VAL A 119 -26.07 -11.18 -1.02
N THR A 120 -25.26 -10.75 -0.05
CA THR A 120 -24.39 -9.58 -0.21
C THR A 120 -23.14 -9.95 -0.99
N LYS A 121 -22.78 -9.14 -2.00
CA LYS A 121 -21.54 -9.32 -2.76
C LYS A 121 -20.43 -8.47 -2.16
N MET A 122 -19.25 -9.07 -2.03
CA MET A 122 -18.06 -8.40 -1.53
C MET A 122 -17.58 -7.35 -2.53
N MET A 123 -17.33 -6.13 -2.06
CA MET A 123 -16.60 -5.15 -2.84
C MET A 123 -15.12 -5.55 -2.93
N ASP A 124 -14.62 -5.75 -4.13
CA ASP A 124 -13.21 -6.02 -4.41
C ASP A 124 -12.49 -4.78 -4.95
N ARG A 125 -11.17 -4.90 -5.12
CA ARG A 125 -10.35 -3.78 -5.60
C ARG A 125 -10.77 -3.33 -7.01
N GLY A 126 -11.17 -4.26 -7.88
CA GLY A 126 -11.57 -4.03 -9.27
C GLY A 126 -12.82 -3.16 -9.41
N HIS A 127 -13.64 -3.08 -8.36
CA HIS A 127 -14.85 -2.24 -8.30
C HIS A 127 -14.56 -0.76 -8.08
N VAL A 128 -13.32 -0.39 -7.75
CA VAL A 128 -12.86 1.00 -7.74
C VAL A 128 -11.83 1.24 -8.83
N ASN A 129 -11.78 2.48 -9.33
CA ASN A 129 -10.76 2.88 -10.29
C ASN A 129 -9.53 3.49 -9.61
N SER A 130 -9.49 3.71 -8.29
CA SER A 130 -8.38 4.38 -7.62
C SER A 130 -8.24 3.93 -6.17
N CYS A 131 -7.00 3.84 -5.66
CA CYS A 131 -6.77 3.63 -4.23
C CYS A 131 -7.34 4.78 -3.39
N GLY A 132 -7.23 6.01 -3.91
CA GLY A 132 -7.77 7.20 -3.27
C GLY A 132 -9.29 7.22 -3.18
N ALA A 133 -10.00 6.47 -4.03
CA ALA A 133 -11.47 6.40 -3.94
C ALA A 133 -11.94 5.79 -2.61
N CYS A 134 -11.19 4.82 -2.07
CA CYS A 134 -11.49 4.21 -0.78
C CYS A 134 -10.76 4.91 0.37
N HIS A 135 -9.47 5.21 0.19
CA HIS A 135 -8.60 5.62 1.30
C HIS A 135 -8.48 7.15 1.49
N ASN A 136 -9.31 7.94 0.81
CA ASN A 136 -9.22 9.40 0.83
C ASN A 136 -10.63 10.02 0.77
N VAL A 137 -11.39 10.03 1.87
CA VAL A 137 -12.74 10.63 1.94
C VAL A 137 -12.78 11.76 2.98
N PRO A 138 -12.99 13.03 2.57
CA PRO A 138 -13.28 13.47 1.21
C PRO A 138 -12.06 13.39 0.29
N TYR A 139 -12.31 13.17 -1.00
CA TYR A 139 -11.24 12.97 -1.98
C TYR A 139 -10.33 14.20 -2.07
N ARG A 140 -9.04 13.95 -1.80
CA ARG A 140 -7.93 14.94 -1.79
C ARG A 140 -7.88 15.86 -0.57
N ASP A 141 -8.60 15.54 0.49
CA ASP A 141 -8.50 16.22 1.77
C ASP A 141 -8.05 15.27 2.89
N ALA A 142 -7.72 15.82 4.06
CA ALA A 142 -7.62 15.01 5.27
C ALA A 142 -9.02 14.54 5.68
N GLY A 143 -9.15 13.28 6.09
CA GLY A 143 -10.45 12.71 6.44
C GLY A 143 -10.37 11.26 6.93
N ALA A 144 -11.41 10.50 6.61
CA ALA A 144 -11.54 9.08 6.91
C ALA A 144 -11.55 8.28 5.60
N GLY A 145 -11.30 6.98 5.62
CA GLY A 145 -11.61 6.20 4.43
C GLY A 145 -13.11 5.88 4.35
N MET A 146 -13.51 5.37 3.20
CA MET A 146 -14.87 4.91 2.93
C MET A 146 -15.24 3.72 3.82
N THR A 147 -16.49 3.69 4.29
CA THR A 147 -17.09 2.44 4.77
C THR A 147 -17.54 1.64 3.55
N MET A 148 -16.82 0.55 3.27
CA MET A 148 -17.09 -0.33 2.14
C MET A 148 -17.84 -1.57 2.60
N ALA A 149 -18.77 -2.09 1.81
CA ALA A 149 -19.39 -3.38 2.06
C ALA A 149 -18.32 -4.49 1.99
N LYS A 150 -17.79 -4.89 3.15
CA LYS A 150 -16.71 -5.86 3.29
C LYS A 150 -16.92 -6.68 4.56
N ASN A 151 -17.23 -7.97 4.39
CA ASN A 151 -17.36 -8.98 5.45
C ASN A 151 -18.47 -8.76 6.51
N GLY A 152 -19.48 -7.92 6.26
CA GLY A 152 -20.60 -7.73 7.20
C GLY A 152 -21.56 -6.60 6.80
N GLY A 153 -22.76 -6.58 7.39
CA GLY A 153 -23.85 -5.66 7.04
C GLY A 153 -23.61 -4.18 7.33
N THR A 154 -22.66 -3.85 8.22
CA THR A 154 -22.21 -2.47 8.47
C THR A 154 -21.02 -2.06 7.60
N GLY A 155 -20.44 -2.99 6.84
CA GLY A 155 -19.22 -2.78 6.08
C GLY A 155 -17.97 -2.63 6.95
N ARG A 156 -16.87 -2.23 6.33
CA ARG A 156 -15.58 -1.92 6.97
C ARG A 156 -15.15 -0.51 6.58
N ASN A 157 -14.78 0.29 7.58
CA ASN A 157 -14.10 1.55 7.33
C ASN A 157 -12.67 1.28 6.88
N THR A 158 -12.29 1.76 5.70
CA THR A 158 -10.89 1.76 5.28
C THR A 158 -10.13 2.83 6.05
N PRO A 159 -8.90 2.57 6.52
CA PRO A 159 -8.10 3.63 7.10
C PRO A 159 -7.78 4.67 6.03
N HIS A 160 -7.71 5.93 6.45
CA HIS A 160 -7.34 7.04 5.59
C HIS A 160 -5.82 7.03 5.30
N MET A 161 -5.40 7.48 4.12
CA MET A 161 -3.96 7.61 3.80
C MET A 161 -3.30 8.83 4.47
N PHE A 162 -4.06 9.89 4.77
CA PHE A 162 -3.51 11.01 5.55
C PHE A 162 -3.12 10.52 6.94
N GLY A 163 -1.86 10.76 7.32
CA GLY A 163 -1.30 10.22 8.55
C GLY A 163 -0.86 8.75 8.47
N ALA A 164 -1.16 8.01 7.39
CA ALA A 164 -0.72 6.62 7.24
C ALA A 164 0.82 6.51 7.31
N GLY A 165 1.55 7.43 6.69
CA GLY A 165 3.02 7.46 6.81
C GLY A 165 3.51 7.68 8.25
N LEU A 166 2.79 8.46 9.07
CA LEU A 166 3.11 8.61 10.50
C LEU A 166 2.88 7.29 11.24
N VAL A 167 1.76 6.62 10.95
CA VAL A 167 1.42 5.32 11.52
C VAL A 167 2.45 4.25 11.12
N GLU A 168 2.90 4.24 9.88
CA GLU A 168 4.00 3.38 9.39
C GLU A 168 5.31 3.67 10.12
N MET A 169 5.68 4.94 10.27
CA MET A 169 6.89 5.32 10.99
C MET A 169 6.82 4.94 12.47
N ILE A 170 5.65 5.07 13.12
CA ILE A 170 5.44 4.58 14.49
C ILE A 170 5.65 3.06 14.54
N GLY A 171 5.08 2.31 13.60
CA GLY A 171 5.29 0.87 13.51
C GLY A 171 6.75 0.47 13.33
N GLN A 172 7.46 1.14 12.42
CA GLN A 172 8.88 0.93 12.23
C GLN A 172 9.68 1.30 13.48
N HIS A 173 9.32 2.39 14.16
CA HIS A 173 9.99 2.79 15.39
C HIS A 173 9.82 1.75 16.51
N ILE A 174 8.59 1.27 16.74
CA ILE A 174 8.29 0.18 17.68
C ILE A 174 9.11 -1.07 17.31
N ARG A 175 9.15 -1.44 16.02
CA ARG A 175 9.92 -2.60 15.55
C ARG A 175 11.40 -2.44 15.89
N LEU A 176 12.00 -1.30 15.55
CA LEU A 176 13.42 -1.05 15.76
C LEU A 176 13.78 -1.03 17.25
N GLN A 177 12.91 -0.48 18.10
CA GLN A 177 13.12 -0.52 19.55
C GLN A 177 13.01 -1.95 20.11
N ALA A 178 12.01 -2.72 19.66
CA ALA A 178 11.87 -4.13 20.04
C ALA A 178 13.09 -4.96 19.59
N MET A 179 13.54 -4.80 18.34
CA MET A 179 14.75 -5.44 17.84
C MET A 179 15.98 -5.02 18.66
N ALA A 180 16.12 -3.74 19.03
CA ALA A 180 17.25 -3.29 19.85
C ALA A 180 17.29 -3.90 21.26
N ILE A 181 16.16 -4.43 21.76
CA ILE A 181 16.09 -5.19 23.03
C ILE A 181 16.55 -6.63 22.80
N ALA A 182 16.01 -7.29 21.77
CA ALA A 182 16.14 -8.74 21.61
C ALA A 182 17.28 -9.18 20.66
N ASP A 183 17.43 -8.55 19.50
CA ASP A 183 18.48 -8.82 18.50
C ASP A 183 19.81 -8.20 18.97
N THR A 184 20.55 -8.98 19.76
CA THR A 184 21.77 -8.51 20.44
C THR A 184 22.99 -8.49 19.54
N ASN A 185 23.01 -9.35 18.52
CA ASN A 185 24.09 -9.42 17.55
C ASN A 185 23.86 -8.48 16.34
N ARG A 186 22.66 -7.90 16.18
CA ARG A 186 22.23 -6.97 15.13
C ARG A 186 22.24 -7.57 13.74
N ASP A 187 21.86 -8.83 13.60
CA ASP A 187 21.78 -9.53 12.33
C ASP A 187 20.38 -9.48 11.66
N GLY A 188 19.41 -8.83 12.32
CA GLY A 188 18.08 -8.57 11.78
C GLY A 188 17.03 -9.62 12.15
N TRP A 189 17.37 -10.60 12.97
CA TRP A 189 16.44 -11.58 13.55
C TRP A 189 16.81 -11.89 15.01
N ILE A 190 16.00 -12.70 15.68
CA ILE A 190 16.14 -13.03 17.09
C ILE A 190 16.21 -14.55 17.18
N SER A 191 17.35 -15.06 17.65
CA SER A 191 17.49 -16.48 17.97
C SER A 191 16.73 -16.87 19.24
N LEU A 192 16.44 -18.17 19.40
CA LEU A 192 15.80 -18.69 20.61
C LEU A 192 16.60 -18.36 21.88
N GLU A 193 17.93 -18.35 21.80
CA GLU A 193 18.79 -17.97 22.93
C GLU A 193 18.72 -16.47 23.23
N GLU A 194 18.66 -15.63 22.20
CA GLU A 194 18.53 -14.19 22.38
C GLU A 194 17.18 -13.78 22.96
N ALA A 195 16.12 -14.54 22.69
CA ALA A 195 14.80 -14.27 23.24
C ALA A 195 14.76 -14.45 24.78
N LYS A 196 15.59 -15.33 25.34
CA LYS A 196 15.50 -15.77 26.74
C LYS A 196 15.60 -14.64 27.75
N GLY A 197 14.64 -14.60 28.68
CA GLY A 197 14.56 -13.65 29.77
C GLY A 197 14.26 -12.21 29.36
N LYS A 198 13.91 -11.94 28.09
CA LYS A 198 13.69 -10.58 27.59
C LYS A 198 12.20 -10.27 27.43
N ARG A 199 11.80 -9.13 27.99
CA ARG A 199 10.48 -8.54 27.78
C ARG A 199 10.55 -7.38 26.78
N CYS A 200 9.51 -7.23 25.97
CA CYS A 200 9.37 -6.13 25.04
C CYS A 200 8.72 -4.92 25.73
N VAL A 201 9.47 -4.21 26.57
CA VAL A 201 9.00 -3.00 27.24
C VAL A 201 9.51 -1.77 26.51
N ILE A 202 8.60 -0.98 25.94
CA ILE A 202 8.92 0.21 25.13
C ILE A 202 8.27 1.44 25.73
N SER A 203 9.04 2.53 25.80
CA SER A 203 8.57 3.82 26.32
C SER A 203 7.93 4.67 25.22
N ASN A 204 6.80 5.32 25.52
CA ASN A 204 6.11 6.26 24.62
C ASN A 204 6.96 7.47 24.22
N LEU A 205 7.93 7.85 25.06
CA LEU A 205 8.87 8.94 24.82
C LEU A 205 10.32 8.43 24.78
N SER A 206 11.14 9.02 23.92
CA SER A 206 12.60 8.78 23.92
C SER A 206 13.26 9.31 25.19
N ALA A 207 14.41 8.76 25.58
CA ALA A 207 15.17 9.26 26.72
C ALA A 207 15.51 10.76 26.54
N GLY A 208 15.36 11.56 27.59
CA GLY A 208 15.65 13.00 27.56
C GLY A 208 14.57 13.91 26.96
N VAL A 209 13.49 13.35 26.38
CA VAL A 209 12.34 14.15 25.93
C VAL A 209 11.45 14.49 27.13
N GLN A 210 11.09 15.76 27.28
CA GLN A 210 10.17 16.23 28.32
C GLN A 210 8.75 15.70 28.07
N GLY A 211 8.08 15.27 29.15
CA GLY A 211 6.70 14.77 29.11
C GLY A 211 6.49 13.61 30.08
N GLU A 212 5.25 13.15 30.19
CA GLU A 212 4.90 11.96 30.97
C GLU A 212 5.38 10.70 30.25
N ARG A 213 6.31 9.99 30.90
CA ARG A 213 6.84 8.72 30.39
C ARG A 213 5.95 7.58 30.85
N THR A 214 5.49 6.80 29.88
CA THR A 214 4.74 5.58 30.12
C THR A 214 5.46 4.43 29.43
N GLU A 215 5.75 3.38 30.20
CA GLU A 215 6.25 2.13 29.68
C GLU A 215 5.08 1.25 29.25
N ILE A 216 5.18 0.71 28.04
CA ILE A 216 4.20 -0.17 27.44
C ILE A 216 4.85 -1.54 27.36
N ASP A 217 4.30 -2.49 28.10
CA ASP A 217 4.75 -3.88 28.08
C ASP A 217 4.01 -4.63 26.97
N PHE A 218 4.76 -5.00 25.93
CA PHE A 218 4.26 -5.77 24.80
C PHE A 218 4.49 -7.28 24.97
N GLY A 219 4.82 -7.78 26.15
CA GLY A 219 4.95 -9.22 26.40
C GLY A 219 6.40 -9.74 26.36
N SER A 220 6.55 -11.05 26.16
CA SER A 220 7.84 -11.74 26.17
C SER A 220 8.32 -12.03 24.75
N PHE A 221 9.63 -11.98 24.51
CA PHE A 221 10.20 -12.53 23.28
C PHE A 221 10.25 -14.08 23.32
N GLU A 222 10.08 -14.69 24.48
CA GLU A 222 10.02 -16.16 24.63
C GLU A 222 8.63 -16.71 24.33
N ASP A 223 8.59 -17.99 23.97
CA ASP A 223 7.41 -18.86 23.96
C ASP A 223 7.30 -19.54 25.34
N LEU A 224 6.68 -18.88 26.32
CA LEU A 224 6.63 -19.38 27.70
C LEU A 224 5.53 -20.43 27.87
N ASP A 225 4.51 -20.45 27.02
CA ASP A 225 3.40 -21.40 27.08
C ASP A 225 3.61 -22.64 26.19
N GLY A 226 4.61 -22.62 25.30
CA GLY A 226 5.01 -23.72 24.45
C GLY A 226 4.15 -23.88 23.19
N ASP A 227 3.31 -22.89 22.84
CA ASP A 227 2.44 -22.95 21.66
C ASP A 227 3.21 -22.80 20.32
N GLY A 228 4.49 -22.45 20.41
CA GLY A 228 5.38 -22.24 19.27
C GLY A 228 5.40 -20.81 18.74
N TYR A 229 4.90 -19.83 19.48
CA TYR A 229 4.97 -18.41 19.15
C TYR A 229 5.61 -17.62 20.31
N PRO A 230 6.32 -16.52 20.03
CA PRO A 230 6.72 -15.62 21.10
C PRO A 230 5.47 -15.00 21.76
N ASP A 231 5.46 -14.89 23.08
CA ASP A 231 4.38 -14.29 23.89
C ASP A 231 4.34 -12.75 23.79
N LEU A 232 4.56 -12.24 22.58
CA LEU A 232 4.43 -10.83 22.25
C LEU A 232 2.96 -10.48 22.04
N ASN A 233 2.65 -9.22 22.29
CA ASN A 233 1.36 -8.64 21.98
C ASN A 233 1.02 -8.92 20.51
N PRO A 234 -0.24 -9.29 20.19
CA PRO A 234 -0.64 -9.62 18.84
C PRO A 234 -0.41 -8.53 17.79
N VAL A 235 -0.02 -7.31 18.15
CA VAL A 235 0.48 -6.30 17.19
C VAL A 235 1.76 -6.75 16.48
N PHE A 236 2.58 -7.60 17.10
CA PHE A 236 3.75 -8.22 16.47
C PHE A 236 3.32 -9.47 15.69
N TYR A 237 3.79 -9.58 14.45
CA TYR A 237 3.61 -10.78 13.64
C TYR A 237 4.96 -11.45 13.39
N PRO A 238 5.22 -12.62 13.98
CA PRO A 238 6.49 -13.31 13.82
C PRO A 238 6.63 -13.92 12.42
N ILE A 239 7.86 -13.86 11.91
CA ILE A 239 8.31 -14.43 10.65
C ILE A 239 9.47 -15.36 11.00
N PHE A 240 9.25 -16.66 10.92
CA PHE A 240 10.25 -17.67 11.25
C PHE A 240 11.37 -17.72 10.22
N VAL A 241 12.59 -17.90 10.72
CA VAL A 241 13.82 -17.89 9.93
C VAL A 241 14.71 -19.08 10.24
N ASP A 242 15.55 -19.46 9.28
CA ASP A 242 16.62 -20.45 9.46
C ASP A 242 17.83 -19.84 10.19
N GLU A 243 18.88 -20.66 10.39
CA GLU A 243 20.13 -20.26 11.05
C GLU A 243 20.88 -19.13 10.35
N ASN A 244 20.53 -18.80 9.10
CA ASN A 244 21.10 -17.72 8.32
C ASN A 244 20.18 -16.48 8.28
N GLY A 245 19.13 -16.44 9.11
CA GLY A 245 18.16 -15.35 9.14
C GLY A 245 17.23 -15.33 7.92
N LYS A 246 17.21 -16.37 7.10
CA LYS A 246 16.37 -16.42 5.90
C LYS A 246 14.99 -16.95 6.24
N ARG A 247 13.95 -16.24 5.77
CA ARG A 247 12.56 -16.63 5.98
C ARG A 247 12.27 -18.06 5.49
N ILE A 248 11.68 -18.87 6.37
CA ILE A 248 11.14 -20.19 6.06
C ILE A 248 9.64 -20.06 5.79
N ALA A 249 9.25 -20.03 4.50
CA ALA A 249 7.87 -19.70 4.11
C ALA A 249 6.81 -20.71 4.58
N TRP A 250 7.20 -21.96 4.89
CA TRP A 250 6.30 -23.02 5.32
C TRP A 250 6.22 -23.17 6.84
N ALA A 251 7.17 -22.60 7.59
CA ALA A 251 7.21 -22.69 9.03
C ALA A 251 6.00 -21.96 9.63
N LYS A 252 5.37 -22.61 10.61
CA LYS A 252 4.18 -22.07 11.29
C LYS A 252 4.45 -21.72 12.74
N SER A 253 5.56 -22.17 13.32
CA SER A 253 5.91 -21.97 14.72
C SER A 253 7.42 -22.12 14.94
N LEU A 254 7.92 -21.69 16.10
CA LEU A 254 9.28 -21.91 16.59
C LEU A 254 9.63 -23.41 16.74
N ASN A 255 8.61 -24.24 16.92
CA ASN A 255 8.74 -25.70 17.01
C ASN A 255 8.87 -26.40 15.64
N SER A 256 8.77 -25.65 14.54
CA SER A 256 8.94 -26.22 13.20
C SER A 256 10.41 -26.62 12.98
N PRO A 257 10.68 -27.73 12.26
CA PRO A 257 12.06 -28.09 11.91
C PRO A 257 12.79 -26.94 11.20
N GLU A 258 14.11 -26.86 11.36
CA GLU A 258 14.97 -25.85 10.72
C GLU A 258 14.78 -24.39 11.21
N VAL A 259 13.77 -24.10 12.03
CA VAL A 259 13.59 -22.78 12.61
C VAL A 259 14.64 -22.53 13.68
N ALA A 260 15.50 -21.54 13.46
CA ALA A 260 16.50 -21.10 14.43
C ALA A 260 16.00 -19.93 15.30
N GLY A 261 14.96 -19.24 14.84
CA GLY A 261 14.40 -18.07 15.50
C GLY A 261 13.38 -17.36 14.62
N TYR A 262 13.26 -16.04 14.81
CA TYR A 262 12.28 -15.25 14.08
C TYR A 262 12.71 -13.78 13.94
N THR A 263 12.22 -13.13 12.90
CA THR A 263 12.06 -11.66 12.87
C THR A 263 10.58 -11.34 12.97
N PHE A 264 10.17 -10.07 12.96
CA PHE A 264 8.75 -9.74 13.01
C PHE A 264 8.39 -8.45 12.28
N GLU A 265 7.10 -8.31 12.01
CA GLU A 265 6.46 -7.09 11.54
C GLU A 265 5.57 -6.50 12.64
N VAL A 266 5.41 -5.17 12.66
CA VAL A 266 4.45 -4.48 13.53
C VAL A 266 3.21 -4.14 12.71
N LYS A 267 2.06 -4.71 13.08
CA LYS A 267 0.77 -4.57 12.40
C LYS A 267 0.10 -3.25 12.78
N VAL A 268 0.48 -2.17 12.10
CA VAL A 268 -0.07 -0.82 12.37
C VAL A 268 -1.37 -0.49 11.63
N PHE A 269 -1.71 -1.25 10.58
CA PHE A 269 -2.95 -1.06 9.83
C PHE A 269 -3.91 -2.23 9.96
N GLY A 270 -4.95 -2.02 10.77
CA GLY A 270 -6.16 -2.83 10.77
C GLY A 270 -6.00 -4.26 11.30
N TRP A 271 -7.09 -4.73 11.89
CA TRP A 271 -7.29 -6.11 12.33
C TRP A 271 -7.56 -6.96 11.09
N GLY A 272 -6.49 -7.52 10.54
CA GLY A 272 -6.57 -8.57 9.56
C GLY A 272 -6.33 -9.88 10.27
N ASP A 273 -7.36 -10.45 10.89
CA ASP A 273 -7.25 -11.82 11.40
C ASP A 273 -6.77 -12.70 10.24
N LEU A 274 -5.60 -13.31 10.43
CA LEU A 274 -5.14 -14.38 9.56
C LEU A 274 -6.22 -15.46 9.56
N PHE A 275 -6.42 -16.06 8.39
CA PHE A 275 -7.31 -17.19 8.19
C PHE A 275 -7.28 -18.14 9.40
N VAL A 276 -8.38 -18.19 10.14
CA VAL A 276 -8.61 -19.23 11.15
C VAL A 276 -9.37 -20.34 10.43
N PRO A 277 -8.96 -21.61 10.54
CA PRO A 277 -9.75 -22.72 10.02
C PRO A 277 -11.22 -22.57 10.45
N PHE A 278 -12.14 -22.74 9.51
CA PHE A 278 -13.60 -22.61 9.74
C PHE A 278 -14.13 -21.19 10.00
N ARG A 279 -13.31 -20.14 9.88
CA ARG A 279 -13.79 -18.75 9.79
C ARG A 279 -13.53 -18.20 8.38
N PRO A 280 -14.49 -17.45 7.80
CA PRO A 280 -14.30 -16.86 6.48
C PRO A 280 -13.07 -15.94 6.50
N PRO A 281 -12.23 -15.95 5.45
CA PRO A 281 -11.05 -15.11 5.40
C PRO A 281 -11.46 -13.63 5.47
N THR A 282 -11.05 -12.94 6.54
CA THR A 282 -11.16 -11.49 6.58
C THR A 282 -10.09 -10.94 5.64
N SER A 283 -10.49 -10.47 4.47
CA SER A 283 -9.57 -9.88 3.48
C SER A 283 -8.68 -8.80 4.11
N THR A 284 -7.39 -9.11 4.25
CA THR A 284 -6.33 -8.26 4.79
C THR A 284 -5.77 -7.40 3.65
N THR A 285 -6.37 -6.23 3.42
CA THR A 285 -5.96 -5.35 2.31
C THR A 285 -4.74 -4.48 2.62
N LEU A 286 -4.33 -4.37 3.89
CA LEU A 286 -3.08 -3.74 4.29
C LEU A 286 -2.29 -4.79 5.07
N ARG A 287 -1.16 -5.22 4.50
CA ARG A 287 -0.23 -6.15 5.14
C ARG A 287 0.77 -5.33 5.93
N ALA A 288 1.37 -5.94 6.94
CA ALA A 288 2.44 -5.29 7.68
C ALA A 288 3.70 -5.17 6.80
N PHE A 289 4.60 -4.30 7.22
CA PHE A 289 5.79 -3.94 6.44
C PHE A 289 7.04 -4.32 7.25
N THR A 290 7.89 -5.18 6.70
CA THR A 290 9.30 -5.28 7.10
C THR A 290 10.14 -4.25 6.35
N SER A 291 10.97 -3.48 7.06
CA SER A 291 12.19 -2.93 6.47
C SER A 291 13.25 -4.03 6.55
N ALA A 292 13.90 -4.33 5.42
CA ALA A 292 15.07 -5.21 5.34
C ALA A 292 16.33 -4.36 5.35
#